data_AF-A0A953B8Q7-F1
#
_entry.id   AF-A0A953B8Q7-F1
#
_cell.length_a   1.000
_cell.length_b   1.000
_cell.length_c   1.000
_cell.angle_alpha   90.00
_cell.angle_beta   90.00
_cell.angle_gamma   90.00
#
_symmetry.space_group_name_H-M   'P 1'
#
loop_
_entity.id
_entity.type
_entity.pdbx_description
1 polymer ?
#
loop_
_entity_poly.entity_id
_entity_poly.type
_entity_poly.pdbx_seq_one_letter_code
_entity_poly.pdbx_strand_id
1 'polypeptide(L)'
;MPTTIQADDAVGFRLLRTIPPAKLASILPSDTHLLIERSAIEAFLVALEGAPPDWATVYGHGHHDPGHDERLFNLNRERDAARESNPVLSRRVAFIWPGELSQFDPETKSYAVAVGPELNPTRWGMVRFKPEEFPNNLRVRPDKKLAGRISRSLAKREKTQVLVVMAGVLIPCESIIYDFSHEEEGVGLIMPVVRVEQVEVLFRAPQAPRSD
;
A
#
# COMPACT_ATOMS: atom_id res chain seq x y z
N MET A 1 -24.40 20.03 -22.99
CA MET A 1 -23.63 18.99 -23.69
C MET A 1 -23.41 17.86 -22.71
N PRO A 2 -24.09 16.72 -22.82
CA PRO A 2 -23.88 15.62 -21.90
C PRO A 2 -22.60 14.89 -22.31
N THR A 3 -21.58 14.96 -21.47
CA THR A 3 -20.38 14.15 -21.60
C THR A 3 -20.78 12.72 -21.29
N THR A 4 -20.79 11.89 -22.33
CA THR A 4 -20.95 10.45 -22.25
C THR A 4 -19.96 9.90 -21.23
N ILE A 5 -20.47 9.41 -20.09
CA ILE A 5 -19.72 8.51 -19.22
C ILE A 5 -19.52 7.25 -20.04
N GLN A 6 -18.33 7.11 -20.62
CA GLN A 6 -17.93 5.86 -21.23
C GLN A 6 -17.77 4.87 -20.07
N ALA A 7 -18.82 4.09 -19.86
CA ALA A 7 -18.80 2.89 -19.07
C ALA A 7 -17.73 1.96 -19.67
N ASP A 8 -16.53 2.06 -19.12
CA ASP A 8 -15.50 1.05 -19.27
C ASP A 8 -15.36 0.38 -17.91
N ASP A 9 -16.37 -0.44 -17.58
CA ASP A 9 -16.17 -1.69 -16.84
C ASP A 9 -15.28 -2.64 -17.68
N ALA A 10 -14.17 -2.13 -18.23
CA ALA A 10 -13.19 -2.94 -18.91
C ALA A 10 -12.48 -3.75 -17.84
N VAL A 11 -12.54 -5.06 -18.00
CA VAL A 11 -11.64 -6.03 -17.38
C VAL A 11 -10.20 -5.47 -17.49
N GLY A 12 -9.75 -4.78 -16.43
CA GLY A 12 -8.80 -3.69 -16.56
C GLY A 12 -7.35 -4.16 -16.57
N PHE A 13 -6.91 -4.79 -17.66
CA PHE A 13 -5.54 -5.25 -17.81
C PHE A 13 -4.54 -4.10 -17.60
N ARG A 14 -3.59 -4.26 -16.69
CA ARG A 14 -2.50 -3.30 -16.44
C ARG A 14 -1.24 -3.73 -17.19
N LEU A 15 -0.45 -2.76 -17.65
CA LEU A 15 0.86 -3.05 -18.23
C LEU A 15 1.83 -3.45 -17.11
N LEU A 16 2.53 -4.58 -17.26
CA LEU A 16 3.62 -4.93 -16.36
C LEU A 16 4.87 -4.16 -16.77
N ARG A 17 5.23 -3.13 -16.00
CA ARG A 17 6.37 -2.25 -16.30
C ARG A 17 7.66 -2.84 -15.75
N THR A 18 8.79 -2.53 -16.39
CA THR A 18 10.12 -2.99 -15.98
C THR A 18 11.00 -1.86 -15.43
N ILE A 19 10.39 -0.72 -15.08
CA ILE A 19 11.13 0.41 -14.53
C ILE A 19 11.63 0.11 -13.10
N PRO A 20 12.79 0.64 -12.69
CA PRO A 20 13.24 0.55 -11.31
C PRO A 20 12.30 1.33 -10.38
N PRO A 21 12.13 0.92 -9.10
CA PRO A 21 11.36 1.69 -8.11
C PRO A 21 11.84 3.15 -7.97
N ALA A 22 13.13 3.41 -8.13
CA ALA A 22 13.68 4.77 -8.11
C ALA A 22 13.13 5.70 -9.22
N LYS A 23 12.50 5.14 -10.27
CA LYS A 23 11.84 5.91 -11.34
C LYS A 23 10.33 6.04 -11.15
N LEU A 24 9.77 5.62 -10.02
CA LEU A 24 8.33 5.72 -9.75
C LEU A 24 7.78 7.13 -9.90
N ALA A 25 8.52 8.13 -9.41
CA ALA A 25 8.12 9.53 -9.54
C ALA A 25 7.91 10.00 -10.99
N SER A 26 8.50 9.31 -11.99
CA SER A 26 8.33 9.68 -13.40
C SER A 26 7.03 9.19 -14.03
N ILE A 27 6.31 8.28 -13.38
CA ILE A 27 5.05 7.69 -13.88
C ILE A 27 3.84 8.00 -13.01
N LEU A 28 4.04 8.73 -11.91
CA LEU A 28 3.00 9.18 -11.00
C LEU A 28 2.79 10.69 -11.18
N PRO A 29 1.63 11.23 -10.74
CA PRO A 29 1.41 12.67 -10.72
C PRO A 29 2.53 13.39 -9.96
N SER A 30 2.96 14.55 -10.46
CA SER A 30 4.15 15.26 -9.97
C SER A 30 4.09 15.72 -8.52
N ASP A 31 2.89 15.79 -7.95
CA ASP A 31 2.60 16.15 -6.55
C ASP A 31 2.52 14.92 -5.61
N THR A 32 2.85 13.72 -6.10
CA THR A 32 2.74 12.48 -5.33
C THR A 32 3.91 12.30 -4.36
N HIS A 33 3.60 12.16 -3.07
CA HIS A 33 4.55 11.82 -2.02
C HIS A 33 4.77 10.30 -1.96
N LEU A 34 6.00 9.85 -2.22
CA LEU A 34 6.35 8.43 -2.14
C LEU A 34 6.54 8.01 -0.67
N LEU A 35 5.62 7.20 -0.15
CA LEU A 35 5.63 6.64 1.20
C LEU A 35 6.08 5.17 1.16
N ILE A 36 7.30 4.96 0.67
CA ILE A 36 7.93 3.63 0.52
C ILE A 36 9.02 3.45 1.56
N GLU A 37 9.93 4.42 1.65
CA GLU A 37 11.02 4.39 2.62
C GLU A 37 10.49 4.75 4.01
N ARG A 38 10.97 4.05 5.03
CA ARG A 38 10.62 4.29 6.44
C ARG A 38 10.70 5.76 6.82
N SER A 39 11.77 6.46 6.42
CA SER A 39 11.97 7.87 6.73
C SER A 39 10.90 8.78 6.10
N ALA A 40 10.42 8.45 4.90
CA ALA A 40 9.37 9.19 4.23
C ALA A 40 8.01 8.96 4.91
N ILE A 41 7.72 7.72 5.30
CA ILE A 41 6.52 7.36 6.08
C ILE A 41 6.51 8.12 7.41
N GLU A 42 7.61 8.06 8.18
CA GLU A 42 7.71 8.75 9.47
C GLU A 42 7.60 10.28 9.32
N ALA A 43 8.24 10.87 8.31
CA ALA A 43 8.14 12.31 8.05
C ALA A 43 6.71 12.73 7.67
N PHE A 44 6.00 11.90 6.91
CA PHE A 44 4.60 12.13 6.58
C PHE A 44 3.72 12.09 7.83
N LEU A 45 3.89 11.09 8.69
CA LEU A 45 3.15 10.99 9.95
C LEU A 45 3.47 12.16 10.89
N VAL A 46 4.71 12.62 10.98
CA VAL A 46 5.06 13.83 11.73
C VAL A 46 4.33 15.07 11.18
N ALA A 47 4.29 15.23 9.86
CA ALA A 47 3.58 16.36 9.26
C ALA A 47 2.04 16.30 9.49
N LEU A 48 1.49 15.09 9.59
CA LEU A 48 0.06 14.87 9.74
C LEU A 48 -0.41 14.90 11.22
N GLU A 49 0.39 14.33 12.13
CA GLU A 49 0.01 13.98 13.51
C GLU A 49 0.98 14.54 14.56
N GLY A 50 2.10 15.15 14.15
CA GLY A 50 3.11 15.72 15.03
C GLY A 50 4.03 14.68 15.67
N ALA A 51 3.49 13.82 16.55
CA ALA A 51 4.26 12.85 17.33
C ALA A 51 3.57 11.48 17.44
N PRO A 52 4.35 10.38 17.54
CA PRO A 52 3.80 9.03 17.67
C PRO A 52 2.96 8.87 18.94
N PRO A 53 1.92 8.01 18.93
CA PRO A 53 1.20 7.64 20.14
C PRO A 53 2.14 7.02 21.18
N ASP A 54 1.83 7.24 22.47
CA ASP A 54 2.43 6.46 23.55
C ASP A 54 1.76 5.09 23.61
N TRP A 55 2.24 4.18 22.78
CA TRP A 55 1.68 2.84 22.67
C TRP A 55 1.69 2.05 23.97
N ALA A 56 2.67 2.28 24.86
CA ALA A 56 2.70 1.61 26.15
C ALA A 56 1.54 2.06 27.04
N THR A 57 1.27 3.37 27.09
CA THR A 57 0.12 3.91 27.83
C THR A 57 -1.21 3.48 27.23
N VAL A 58 -1.33 3.45 25.91
CA VAL A 58 -2.56 3.02 25.23
C VAL A 58 -2.79 1.52 25.47
N TYR A 59 -1.75 0.69 25.29
CA TYR A 59 -1.83 -0.76 25.48
C TYR A 59 -2.14 -1.14 26.94
N GLY A 60 -1.52 -0.46 27.90
CA GLY A 60 -1.68 -0.70 29.33
C GLY A 60 -1.24 -2.11 29.74
N HIS A 61 -2.10 -2.84 30.43
CA HIS A 61 -1.83 -4.22 30.88
C HIS A 61 -2.31 -5.30 29.89
N GLY A 62 -2.41 -4.93 28.62
CA GLY A 62 -2.80 -5.80 27.52
C GLY A 62 -4.30 -6.08 27.43
N HIS A 63 -4.67 -7.10 26.67
CA HIS A 63 -6.08 -7.35 26.30
C HIS A 63 -7.01 -7.68 27.48
N HIS A 64 -6.48 -7.88 28.68
CA HIS A 64 -7.27 -8.09 29.90
C HIS A 64 -7.49 -6.81 30.71
N ASP A 65 -6.87 -5.70 30.31
CA ASP A 65 -7.08 -4.38 30.90
C ASP A 65 -8.47 -3.86 30.47
N PRO A 66 -9.40 -3.64 31.40
CA PRO A 66 -10.75 -3.16 31.06
C PRO A 66 -10.76 -1.81 30.32
N GLY A 67 -9.70 -0.99 30.49
CA GLY A 67 -9.56 0.30 29.82
C GLY A 67 -8.84 0.23 28.47
N HIS A 68 -8.41 -0.94 28.00
CA HIS A 68 -7.66 -1.10 26.75
C HIS A 68 -8.42 -0.54 25.54
N ASP A 69 -9.65 -1.01 25.32
CA ASP A 69 -10.48 -0.60 24.19
C ASP A 69 -10.87 0.89 24.29
N GLU A 70 -11.16 1.37 25.50
CA GLU A 70 -11.53 2.77 25.73
C GLU A 70 -10.38 3.73 25.40
N ARG A 71 -9.14 3.42 25.82
CA ARG A 71 -7.97 4.23 25.49
C ARG A 71 -7.69 4.25 23.99
N LEU A 72 -7.79 3.10 23.32
CA LEU A 72 -7.59 3.02 21.87
C LEU A 72 -8.69 3.78 21.12
N PHE A 73 -9.94 3.67 21.55
CA PHE A 73 -11.06 4.41 20.98
C PHE A 73 -10.89 5.92 21.14
N ASN A 74 -10.53 6.37 22.35
CA ASN A 74 -10.29 7.79 22.62
C ASN A 74 -9.11 8.32 21.80
N LEU A 75 -8.01 7.56 21.68
CA LEU A 75 -6.89 7.91 20.80
C LEU A 75 -7.36 8.13 19.36
N ASN A 76 -8.11 7.18 18.78
CA ASN A 76 -8.63 7.32 17.42
C ASN A 76 -9.45 8.61 17.26
N ARG A 77 -10.39 8.87 18.18
CA ARG A 77 -11.25 10.06 18.14
C ARG A 77 -10.49 11.37 18.29
N GLU A 78 -9.56 11.45 19.23
CA GLU A 78 -8.75 12.65 19.46
C GLU A 78 -7.89 12.98 18.23
N ARG A 79 -7.31 11.95 17.61
CA ARG A 79 -6.45 12.07 16.43
C ARG A 79 -7.24 12.43 15.17
N ASP A 80 -8.42 11.83 14.98
CA ASP A 80 -9.35 12.23 13.92
C ASP A 80 -9.71 13.71 14.02
N ALA A 81 -10.10 14.17 15.22
CA ALA A 81 -10.45 15.58 15.44
C ALA A 81 -9.25 16.52 15.22
N ALA A 82 -8.05 16.14 15.67
CA ALA A 82 -6.84 16.93 15.48
C ALA A 82 -6.41 17.05 14.01
N ARG A 83 -6.76 16.06 13.18
CA ARG A 83 -6.50 16.06 11.73
C ARG A 83 -7.50 16.89 10.93
N GLU A 84 -8.67 17.19 11.47
CA GLU A 84 -9.72 17.92 10.76
C GLU A 84 -9.16 19.29 10.29
N SER A 85 -8.99 19.46 8.97
CA SER A 85 -8.35 20.63 8.31
C SER A 85 -6.82 20.61 8.16
N ASN A 86 -6.12 19.52 8.51
CA ASN A 86 -4.68 19.42 8.22
C ASN A 86 -4.46 19.33 6.69
N PRO A 87 -3.72 20.27 6.07
CA PRO A 87 -3.51 20.29 4.61
C PRO A 87 -2.73 19.07 4.09
N VAL A 88 -2.10 18.27 4.97
CA VAL A 88 -1.46 17.01 4.59
C VAL A 88 -2.49 15.96 4.15
N LEU A 89 -3.74 16.04 4.61
CA LEU A 89 -4.82 15.11 4.22
C LEU A 89 -5.12 15.13 2.73
N SER A 90 -5.00 16.29 2.08
CA SER A 90 -5.26 16.44 0.65
C SER A 90 -4.07 16.10 -0.24
N ARG A 91 -2.92 15.71 0.35
CA ARG A 91 -1.74 15.36 -0.44
C ARG A 91 -1.91 13.99 -1.07
N ARG A 92 -1.51 13.88 -2.33
CA ARG A 92 -1.40 12.60 -3.00
C ARG A 92 -0.22 11.83 -2.42
N VAL A 93 -0.44 10.58 -2.05
CA VAL A 93 0.56 9.67 -1.52
C VAL A 93 0.63 8.43 -2.42
N ALA A 94 1.79 7.78 -2.44
CA ALA A 94 1.94 6.47 -3.05
C ALA A 94 2.64 5.49 -2.13
N PHE A 95 2.12 4.28 -2.05
CA PHE A 95 2.68 3.17 -1.26
C PHE A 95 2.74 1.91 -2.11
N ILE A 96 3.45 0.90 -1.61
CA ILE A 96 3.67 -0.36 -2.32
C ILE A 96 3.11 -1.51 -1.49
N TRP A 97 2.51 -2.47 -2.19
CA TRP A 97 2.27 -3.81 -1.69
C TRP A 97 3.06 -4.82 -2.54
N PRO A 98 3.63 -5.88 -1.94
CA PRO A 98 4.21 -6.98 -2.69
C PRO A 98 3.12 -7.79 -3.40
N GLY A 99 3.48 -8.34 -4.56
CA GLY A 99 2.64 -9.29 -5.26
C GLY A 99 3.43 -10.39 -5.97
N GLU A 100 2.71 -11.42 -6.39
CA GLU A 100 3.26 -12.56 -7.12
C GLU A 100 2.39 -12.84 -8.35
N LEU A 101 3.04 -13.09 -9.50
CA LEU A 101 2.34 -13.49 -10.71
C LEU A 101 1.91 -14.96 -10.62
N SER A 102 0.65 -15.20 -10.98
CA SER A 102 0.12 -16.55 -11.16
C SER A 102 0.53 -17.16 -12.51
N GLN A 103 -0.05 -18.31 -12.84
CA GLN A 103 0.08 -18.89 -14.18
C GLN A 103 -0.51 -17.97 -15.26
N PHE A 104 0.03 -18.12 -16.48
CA PHE A 104 -0.46 -17.43 -17.67
C PHE A 104 -1.84 -17.94 -18.06
N ASP A 105 -2.75 -17.01 -18.33
CA ASP A 105 -4.08 -17.30 -18.85
C ASP A 105 -4.10 -17.04 -20.37
N PRO A 106 -4.32 -18.09 -21.18
CA PRO A 106 -4.35 -17.96 -22.64
C PRO A 106 -5.57 -17.21 -23.17
N GLU A 107 -6.72 -17.24 -22.46
CA GLU A 107 -7.96 -16.59 -22.88
C GLU A 107 -7.81 -15.08 -22.80
N THR A 108 -7.29 -14.59 -21.67
CA THR A 108 -7.10 -13.16 -21.44
C THR A 108 -5.73 -12.63 -21.83
N LYS A 109 -4.81 -13.52 -22.23
CA LYS A 109 -3.40 -13.25 -22.56
C LYS A 109 -2.70 -12.43 -21.48
N SER A 110 -2.85 -12.83 -20.24
CA SER A 110 -2.38 -12.06 -19.07
C SER A 110 -2.01 -12.98 -17.90
N TYR A 111 -1.37 -12.40 -16.88
CA TYR A 111 -1.09 -13.07 -15.61
C TYR A 111 -1.97 -12.44 -14.53
N ALA A 112 -2.59 -13.26 -13.68
CA ALA A 112 -3.22 -12.75 -12.47
C ALA A 112 -2.13 -12.36 -11.46
N VAL A 113 -2.43 -11.41 -10.60
CA VAL A 113 -1.52 -10.95 -9.55
C VAL A 113 -2.15 -11.25 -8.20
N ALA A 114 -1.51 -12.10 -7.41
CA ALA A 114 -1.81 -12.23 -5.99
C ALA A 114 -1.09 -11.10 -5.26
N VAL A 115 -1.82 -10.30 -4.47
CA VAL A 115 -1.28 -9.10 -3.79
C VAL A 115 -1.52 -9.24 -2.29
N GLY A 116 -0.53 -8.91 -1.49
CA GLY A 116 -0.62 -8.94 -0.03
C GLY A 116 -0.23 -7.60 0.59
N PRO A 117 -0.79 -7.23 1.74
CA PRO A 117 -0.42 -6.00 2.42
C PRO A 117 1.06 -6.03 2.87
N GLU A 118 1.68 -4.85 2.89
CA GLU A 118 3.03 -4.66 3.44
C GLU A 118 2.96 -4.01 4.82
N LEU A 119 3.62 -4.63 5.81
CA LEU A 119 3.85 -4.06 7.13
C LEU A 119 5.17 -3.31 7.11
N ASN A 120 5.15 -2.04 7.51
CA ASN A 120 6.32 -1.17 7.49
C ASN A 120 6.73 -0.86 8.93
N PRO A 121 7.85 -1.42 9.43
CA PRO A 121 8.32 -1.10 10.77
C PRO A 121 8.84 0.32 10.89
N THR A 122 8.26 1.09 11.82
CA THR A 122 8.64 2.50 12.07
C THR A 122 8.76 2.79 13.55
N ARG A 123 9.23 4.00 13.90
CA ARG A 123 9.21 4.54 15.27
C ARG A 123 7.79 4.83 15.77
N TRP A 124 6.82 4.89 14.86
CA TRP A 124 5.42 5.09 15.17
C TRP A 124 4.67 3.78 15.44
N GLY A 125 5.35 2.63 15.39
CA GLY A 125 4.72 1.31 15.34
C GLY A 125 4.71 0.75 13.91
N MET A 126 3.90 -0.27 13.67
CA MET A 126 3.73 -0.87 12.35
C MET A 126 2.81 -0.01 11.51
N VAL A 127 3.26 0.38 10.31
CA VAL A 127 2.41 1.09 9.35
C VAL A 127 1.94 0.14 8.26
N ARG A 128 0.62 0.01 8.11
CA ARG A 128 -0.03 -0.80 7.08
C ARG A 128 -1.04 0.03 6.32
N PHE A 129 -0.65 0.54 5.15
CA PHE A 129 -1.58 1.27 4.28
C PHE A 129 -2.78 0.39 3.92
N LYS A 130 -3.98 0.98 4.01
CA LYS A 130 -5.26 0.33 3.68
C LYS A 130 -5.87 1.05 2.47
N PRO A 131 -5.89 0.45 1.28
CA PRO A 131 -6.68 1.01 0.18
C PRO A 131 -8.18 0.91 0.53
N GLU A 132 -8.94 1.97 0.25
CA GLU A 132 -10.42 1.98 0.38
C GLU A 132 -11.03 0.88 -0.50
N GLU A 133 -10.62 0.88 -1.77
CA GLU A 133 -10.97 -0.12 -2.75
C GLU A 133 -9.70 -0.62 -3.43
N PHE A 134 -9.61 -1.94 -3.63
CA PHE A 134 -8.54 -2.58 -4.37
C PHE A 134 -9.11 -3.52 -5.45
N PRO A 135 -8.54 -3.56 -6.66
CA PRO A 135 -9.04 -4.45 -7.71
C PRO A 135 -8.89 -5.94 -7.32
N ASN A 136 -10.02 -6.62 -7.06
CA ASN A 136 -10.04 -8.03 -6.67
C ASN A 136 -9.47 -8.99 -7.73
N ASN A 137 -9.47 -8.58 -9.01
CA ASN A 137 -8.97 -9.38 -10.14
C ASN A 137 -7.88 -8.62 -10.90
N LEU A 138 -6.81 -8.19 -10.21
CA LEU A 138 -5.70 -7.52 -10.85
C LEU A 138 -5.00 -8.46 -11.85
N ARG A 139 -4.97 -8.04 -13.12
CA ARG A 139 -4.33 -8.79 -14.21
C ARG A 139 -3.34 -7.92 -14.95
N VAL A 140 -2.19 -8.49 -15.29
CA VAL A 140 -1.12 -7.77 -15.97
C VAL A 140 -0.71 -8.40 -17.29
N ARG A 141 -0.32 -7.55 -18.23
CA ARG A 141 0.24 -7.93 -19.53
C ARG A 141 1.68 -7.45 -19.62
N PRO A 142 2.67 -8.35 -19.71
CA PRO A 142 4.03 -7.99 -20.07
C PRO A 142 4.18 -7.72 -21.57
N ASP A 143 5.28 -7.06 -21.95
CA ASP A 143 5.73 -7.09 -23.34
C ASP A 143 6.17 -8.51 -23.77
N LYS A 144 6.34 -8.74 -25.08
CA LYS A 144 6.69 -10.07 -25.61
C LYS A 144 7.99 -10.65 -25.04
N LYS A 145 8.99 -9.79 -24.77
CA LYS A 145 10.31 -10.22 -24.27
C LYS A 145 10.21 -10.65 -22.81
N LEU A 146 9.49 -9.88 -22.00
CA LEU A 146 9.24 -10.15 -20.60
C LEU A 146 8.31 -11.36 -20.42
N ALA A 147 7.29 -11.52 -21.27
CA ALA A 147 6.40 -12.68 -21.26
C ALA A 147 7.19 -14.00 -21.35
N GLY A 148 8.13 -14.09 -22.30
CA GLY A 148 8.97 -15.28 -22.44
C GLY A 148 9.84 -15.56 -21.21
N ARG A 149 10.31 -14.51 -20.51
CA ARG A 149 11.07 -14.66 -19.27
C ARG A 149 10.20 -15.17 -18.12
N ILE A 150 9.03 -14.58 -17.94
CA ILE A 150 8.07 -14.95 -16.89
C ILE A 150 7.61 -16.40 -17.10
N SER A 151 7.20 -16.76 -18.32
CA SER A 151 6.75 -18.13 -18.62
C SER A 151 7.83 -19.17 -18.35
N ARG A 152 9.11 -18.88 -18.64
CA ARG A 152 10.22 -19.79 -18.30
C ARG A 152 10.43 -19.94 -16.80
N SER A 153 10.33 -18.85 -16.04
CA SER A 153 10.48 -18.87 -14.58
C SER A 153 9.34 -19.65 -13.93
N LEU A 154 8.09 -19.38 -14.32
CA LEU A 154 6.93 -20.11 -13.84
C LEU A 154 6.94 -21.60 -14.24
N ALA A 155 7.42 -21.94 -15.44
CA ALA A 155 7.58 -23.34 -15.85
C ALA A 155 8.58 -24.11 -14.96
N LYS A 156 9.56 -23.40 -14.38
CA LYS A 156 10.49 -23.94 -13.38
C LYS A 156 9.94 -23.91 -11.95
N ARG A 157 8.67 -23.51 -11.77
CA ARG A 157 8.04 -23.27 -10.46
C ARG A 157 8.74 -22.21 -9.60
N GLU A 158 9.46 -21.30 -10.24
CA GLU A 158 10.05 -20.15 -9.57
C GLU A 158 8.98 -19.07 -9.36
N LYS A 159 9.02 -18.43 -8.18
CA LYS A 159 8.12 -17.33 -7.86
C LYS A 159 8.51 -16.09 -8.65
N THR A 160 7.53 -15.49 -9.33
CA THR A 160 7.74 -14.24 -10.07
C THR A 160 7.11 -13.07 -9.31
N GLN A 161 7.95 -12.29 -8.64
CA GLN A 161 7.52 -11.19 -7.78
C GLN A 161 7.24 -9.91 -8.58
N VAL A 162 6.28 -9.12 -8.10
CA VAL A 162 5.96 -7.78 -8.58
C VAL A 162 5.78 -6.82 -7.42
N LEU A 163 5.82 -5.53 -7.71
CA LEU A 163 5.45 -4.47 -6.78
C LEU A 163 4.17 -3.83 -7.31
N VAL A 164 3.14 -3.77 -6.48
CA VAL A 164 1.89 -3.09 -6.79
C VAL A 164 1.94 -1.72 -6.12
N VAL A 165 2.06 -0.69 -6.94
CA VAL A 165 2.15 0.70 -6.48
C VAL A 165 0.75 1.29 -6.56
N MET A 166 0.26 1.77 -5.43
CA MET A 166 -1.02 2.44 -5.33
C MET A 166 -0.78 3.90 -4.98
N ALA A 167 -1.37 4.80 -5.75
CA ALA A 167 -1.33 6.23 -5.50
C ALA A 167 -2.75 6.79 -5.34
N GLY A 168 -2.91 7.74 -4.42
CA GLY A 168 -4.21 8.30 -4.09
C GLY A 168 -4.11 9.30 -2.96
N VAL A 169 -5.25 9.62 -2.34
CA VAL A 169 -5.33 10.59 -1.25
C VAL A 169 -5.90 9.92 0.00
N LEU A 170 -5.54 10.43 1.18
CA LEU A 170 -6.18 9.96 2.41
C LEU A 170 -7.67 10.31 2.41
N ILE A 171 -8.49 9.46 3.03
CA ILE A 171 -9.91 9.76 3.25
C ILE A 171 -10.00 10.77 4.40
N PRO A 172 -10.52 11.99 4.20
CA PRO A 172 -10.48 13.02 5.26
C PRO A 172 -11.17 12.59 6.56
N CYS A 173 -12.29 11.88 6.47
CA CYS A 173 -13.08 11.46 7.65
C CYS A 173 -12.62 10.14 8.27
N GLU A 174 -11.71 9.40 7.62
CA GLU A 174 -11.27 8.06 8.05
C GLU A 174 -9.77 7.85 7.76
N SER A 175 -8.97 8.91 7.91
CA SER A 175 -7.64 8.97 7.28
C SER A 175 -6.64 7.98 7.85
N ILE A 176 -6.72 7.72 9.15
CA ILE A 176 -5.84 6.81 9.87
C ILE A 176 -6.68 6.05 10.89
N ILE A 177 -6.54 4.73 10.89
CA ILE A 177 -7.06 3.86 11.94
C ILE A 177 -5.88 3.40 12.81
N TYR A 178 -6.02 3.52 14.12
CA TYR A 178 -5.07 2.99 15.10
C TYR A 178 -5.60 1.69 15.70
N ASP A 179 -4.73 0.71 15.81
CA ASP A 179 -5.00 -0.62 16.36
C ASP A 179 -3.71 -1.20 16.98
N PHE A 180 -3.71 -2.48 17.35
CA PHE A 180 -2.53 -3.22 17.74
C PHE A 180 -2.18 -4.31 16.72
N SER A 181 -0.89 -4.59 16.60
CA SER A 181 -0.39 -5.71 15.81
C SER A 181 -0.88 -7.02 16.39
N HIS A 182 -1.29 -7.95 15.53
CA HIS A 182 -1.63 -9.32 15.92
C HIS A 182 -0.40 -10.23 15.97
N GLU A 183 0.74 -9.76 15.45
CA GLU A 183 1.98 -10.53 15.39
C GLU A 183 2.86 -10.33 16.63
N GLU A 184 2.82 -9.14 17.22
CA GLU A 184 3.62 -8.79 18.40
C GLU A 184 2.77 -7.99 19.39
N GLU A 185 2.71 -8.49 20.61
CA GLU A 185 1.90 -7.92 21.67
C GLU A 185 2.36 -6.50 22.04
N GLY A 186 1.40 -5.57 22.17
CA GLY A 186 1.70 -4.18 22.55
C GLY A 186 2.29 -3.29 21.45
N VAL A 187 2.58 -3.85 20.27
CA VAL A 187 3.05 -3.05 19.14
C VAL A 187 1.86 -2.36 18.47
N GLY A 188 1.88 -1.03 18.46
CA GLY A 188 0.85 -0.25 17.77
C GLY A 188 0.85 -0.48 16.26
N LEU A 189 -0.34 -0.48 15.68
CA LEU A 189 -0.62 -0.57 14.27
C LEU A 189 -1.29 0.74 13.81
N ILE A 190 -0.75 1.33 12.76
CA ILE A 190 -1.25 2.53 12.11
C ILE A 190 -1.66 2.17 10.69
N MET A 191 -2.91 2.43 10.35
CA MET A 191 -3.47 2.12 9.05
C MET A 191 -3.97 3.38 8.35
N PRO A 192 -3.10 4.08 7.60
CA PRO A 192 -3.54 5.15 6.74
C PRO A 192 -4.47 4.61 5.65
N VAL A 193 -5.69 5.15 5.58
CA VAL A 193 -6.71 4.73 4.62
C VAL A 193 -6.66 5.64 3.39
N VAL A 194 -6.38 5.04 2.24
CA VAL A 194 -6.12 5.75 0.99
C VAL A 194 -7.21 5.42 -0.03
N ARG A 195 -7.91 6.44 -0.52
CA ARG A 195 -8.72 6.31 -1.74
C ARG A 195 -7.79 6.25 -2.93
N VAL A 196 -7.65 5.06 -3.51
CA VAL A 196 -6.71 4.80 -4.61
C VAL A 196 -7.23 5.43 -5.90
N GLU A 197 -6.40 6.27 -6.52
CA GLU A 197 -6.68 6.95 -7.78
C GLU A 197 -5.94 6.30 -8.96
N GLN A 198 -4.78 5.68 -8.68
CA GLN A 198 -3.94 5.04 -9.69
C GLN A 198 -3.30 3.77 -9.14
N VAL A 199 -3.25 2.71 -9.96
CA VAL A 199 -2.55 1.45 -9.67
C VAL A 199 -1.57 1.13 -10.79
N GLU A 200 -0.31 0.94 -10.44
CA GLU A 200 0.77 0.55 -11.34
C GLU A 200 1.40 -0.76 -10.88
N VAL A 201 1.80 -1.63 -11.81
CA VAL A 201 2.45 -2.91 -11.47
C VAL A 201 3.83 -2.96 -12.08
N LEU A 202 4.84 -3.12 -11.21
CA LEU A 202 6.24 -3.19 -11.58
C LEU A 202 6.75 -4.62 -11.45
N PHE A 203 7.47 -5.09 -12.47
CA PHE A 203 8.20 -6.34 -12.41
C PHE A 203 9.39 -6.22 -11.46
N ARG A 204 9.43 -7.06 -10.43
CA ARG A 204 10.58 -7.15 -9.54
C ARG A 204 11.53 -8.20 -10.11
N ALA A 205 12.62 -7.74 -10.74
CA ALA A 205 13.66 -8.67 -11.16
C ALA A 205 14.22 -9.42 -9.93
N PRO A 206 14.54 -10.72 -10.05
CA PRO A 206 15.27 -11.44 -9.02
C PRO A 206 16.55 -10.66 -8.70
N GLN A 207 16.72 -10.26 -7.44
CA GLN A 207 18.00 -9.71 -7.01
C GLN A 207 19.02 -10.84 -7.10
N ALA A 208 20.18 -10.59 -7.70
CA ALA A 208 21.31 -11.50 -7.55
C ALA A 208 21.57 -11.68 -6.04
N PRO A 209 21.92 -12.89 -5.58
CA PRO A 209 22.28 -13.08 -4.18
C PRO A 209 23.35 -12.04 -3.83
N ARG A 210 23.11 -11.27 -2.75
CA ARG A 210 24.15 -10.41 -2.19
C ARG A 210 25.32 -11.33 -1.88
N SER A 211 26.44 -11.09 -2.56
CA SER A 211 27.72 -11.63 -2.16
C SER A 211 28.10 -10.83 -0.92
N ASP A 212 27.92 -11.45 0.25
CA ASP A 212 28.54 -10.97 1.49
C ASP A 212 30.06 -11.12 1.41
#